data_AF-A0A0B6XXN8-F1
#
_entry.id   AF-A0A0B6XXN8-F1
#
_cell.length_a   1.000
_cell.length_b   1.000
_cell.length_c   1.000
_cell.angle_alpha   90.00
_cell.angle_beta   90.00
_cell.angle_gamma   90.00
#
_symmetry.space_group_name_H-M   'P 1'
#
loop_
_entity.id
_entity.type
_entity.pdbx_description
1 polymer ?
#
loop_
_entity_poly.entity_id
_entity_poly.type
_entity_poly.pdbx_seq_one_letter_code
_entity_poly.pdbx_strand_id
1 'polypeptide(L)'
;AAQRTIVMTTGEANLELAKFCDKYLHIKEDGELPQTCVVSEFPQTVVVCLLKAMQEGLSEARERFPRLLQIAELYPDVIDVFNKKAAEIPCWMFILWVSQMTALLDKKEVVVVGPLLMRIAEDYPQALIY
;
A
#
# COMPACT_ATOMS: atom_id res chain seq x y z
N ALA A 1 -3.64 32.88 -23.04
CA ALA A 1 -3.26 31.47 -22.85
C ALA A 1 -2.42 31.39 -21.58
N ALA A 2 -3.05 31.11 -20.44
CA ALA A 2 -2.32 30.89 -19.19
C ALA A 2 -1.74 29.48 -19.24
N GLN A 3 -0.41 29.35 -19.22
CA GLN A 3 0.24 28.08 -18.92
C GLN A 3 -0.27 27.64 -17.54
N ARG A 4 -1.12 26.61 -17.52
CA ARG A 4 -1.45 25.85 -16.32
C ARG A 4 -0.13 25.24 -15.90
N THR A 5 0.53 25.83 -14.91
CA THR A 5 1.68 25.19 -14.27
C THR A 5 1.11 23.91 -13.67
N ILE A 6 1.40 22.77 -14.28
CA ILE A 6 1.05 21.47 -13.72
C ILE A 6 1.98 21.30 -12.52
N VAL A 7 1.57 21.85 -11.38
CA VAL A 7 2.27 21.64 -10.12
C VAL A 7 1.90 20.23 -9.70
N MET A 8 2.85 19.30 -9.85
CA MET A 8 2.67 17.94 -9.35
C MET A 8 2.44 18.01 -7.84
N THR A 9 1.31 17.49 -7.38
CA THR A 9 1.00 17.43 -5.96
C THR A 9 1.95 16.44 -5.26
N THR A 10 2.14 16.61 -3.96
CA THR A 10 2.97 15.68 -3.18
C THR A 10 2.41 14.25 -3.23
N GLY A 11 1.09 14.08 -3.32
CA GLY A 11 0.44 12.78 -3.52
C GLY A 11 0.83 12.13 -4.85
N GLU A 12 0.75 12.87 -5.97
CA GLU A 12 1.13 12.38 -7.29
C GLU A 12 2.63 12.05 -7.35
N ALA A 13 3.48 12.88 -6.73
CA ALA A 13 4.91 12.62 -6.63
C ALA A 13 5.21 11.29 -5.92
N ASN A 14 4.53 11.04 -4.80
CA ASN A 14 4.66 9.79 -4.05
C ASN A 14 4.14 8.60 -4.87
N LEU A 15 3.02 8.78 -5.57
CA LEU A 15 2.45 7.73 -6.41
C LEU A 15 3.39 7.33 -7.55
N GLU A 16 3.97 8.30 -8.26
CA GLU A 16 4.94 8.02 -9.33
C GLU A 16 6.22 7.37 -8.80
N LEU A 17 6.72 7.80 -7.64
CA LEU A 17 7.86 7.16 -6.99
C LEU A 17 7.54 5.71 -6.59
N ALA A 18 6.37 5.47 -6.01
CA ALA A 18 5.93 4.12 -5.66
C ALA A 18 5.82 3.22 -6.90
N LYS A 19 5.25 3.71 -8.00
CA LYS A 19 5.19 2.98 -9.28
C LYS A 19 6.58 2.64 -9.81
N PHE A 20 7.50 3.59 -9.73
CA PHE A 20 8.88 3.36 -10.17
C PHE A 20 9.53 2.25 -9.36
N CYS A 21 9.54 2.36 -8.03
CA CYS A 21 10.13 1.34 -7.16
C CYS A 21 9.44 -0.03 -7.34
N ASP A 22 8.13 -0.06 -7.47
CA ASP A 22 7.35 -1.28 -7.66
C ASP A 22 7.65 -1.97 -8.99
N LYS A 23 7.84 -1.19 -10.07
CA LYS A 23 8.28 -1.72 -11.37
C LYS A 23 9.60 -2.46 -11.25
N TYR A 24 10.57 -1.93 -10.51
CA TYR A 24 11.85 -2.62 -10.30
C TYR A 24 11.71 -3.82 -9.35
N LEU A 25 10.79 -3.78 -8.38
CA LEU A 25 10.49 -4.95 -7.56
C LEU A 25 9.94 -6.11 -8.40
N HIS A 26 9.05 -5.83 -9.36
CA HIS A 26 8.57 -6.84 -10.29
C HIS A 26 9.69 -7.47 -11.12
N ILE A 27 10.57 -6.67 -11.71
CA ILE A 27 11.72 -7.18 -12.48
C ILE A 27 12.64 -8.03 -11.58
N LYS A 28 12.73 -7.73 -10.27
CA LYS A 28 13.52 -8.52 -9.31
C LYS A 28 12.83 -9.84 -8.99
N GLU A 29 11.53 -9.81 -8.78
CA GLU A 29 10.70 -10.98 -8.52
C GLU A 29 10.72 -11.95 -9.71
N ASP A 30 10.79 -11.42 -10.94
CA ASP A 30 10.93 -12.19 -12.18
C ASP A 30 12.35 -12.73 -12.42
N GLY A 31 13.32 -12.35 -11.59
CA GLY A 31 14.71 -12.80 -11.66
C GLY A 31 15.55 -12.15 -12.77
N GLU A 32 15.05 -11.08 -13.39
CA GLU A 32 15.71 -10.39 -14.52
C GLU A 32 16.69 -9.30 -14.07
N LEU A 33 16.66 -8.90 -12.79
CA LEU A 33 17.57 -7.87 -12.25
C LEU A 33 18.96 -8.44 -11.91
N PRO A 34 20.05 -7.76 -12.30
CA PRO A 34 21.40 -8.10 -11.87
C PRO A 34 21.51 -8.07 -10.34
N GLN A 35 22.23 -9.04 -9.76
CA GLN A 35 22.51 -9.08 -8.30
C GLN A 35 23.23 -7.83 -7.77
N THR A 36 23.83 -7.02 -8.64
CA THR A 36 24.51 -5.76 -8.30
C THR A 36 23.54 -4.60 -8.04
N CYS A 37 22.27 -4.71 -8.43
CA CYS A 37 21.27 -3.68 -8.16
C CYS A 37 20.77 -3.76 -6.71
N VAL A 38 21.16 -2.78 -5.89
CA VAL A 38 20.68 -2.65 -4.50
C VAL A 38 19.29 -2.05 -4.50
N VAL A 39 18.26 -2.90 -4.31
CA VAL A 39 16.84 -2.49 -4.19
C VAL A 39 16.25 -2.86 -2.83
N SER A 40 17.09 -2.98 -1.80
CA SER A 40 16.65 -3.34 -0.44
C SER A 40 15.67 -2.36 0.18
N GLU A 41 15.76 -1.08 -0.17
CA GLU A 41 14.90 -0.01 0.38
C GLU A 41 13.61 0.20 -0.40
N PHE A 42 13.46 -0.45 -1.56
CA PHE A 42 12.32 -0.25 -2.46
C PHE A 42 11.00 -0.73 -1.85
N PRO A 43 10.91 -1.90 -1.19
CA PRO A 43 9.67 -2.35 -0.54
C PRO A 43 9.14 -1.33 0.46
N GLN A 44 10.02 -0.84 1.34
CA GLN A 44 9.67 0.17 2.33
C GLN A 44 9.25 1.50 1.67
N THR A 45 9.96 1.92 0.62
CA THR A 45 9.63 3.14 -0.14
C THR A 45 8.25 3.05 -0.79
N VAL A 46 7.93 1.92 -1.43
CA VAL A 46 6.60 1.68 -2.03
C VAL A 46 5.52 1.77 -0.98
N VAL A 47 5.69 1.10 0.17
CA VAL A 47 4.72 1.14 1.28
C VAL A 47 4.48 2.56 1.77
N VAL A 48 5.54 3.31 2.08
CA VAL A 48 5.42 4.67 2.60
C VAL A 48 4.78 5.61 1.59
N CYS A 49 5.26 5.61 0.34
CA CYS A 49 4.80 6.52 -0.68
C CYS A 49 3.37 6.21 -1.14
N LEU A 50 3.03 4.93 -1.31
CA LEU A 50 1.69 4.55 -1.75
C LEU A 50 0.65 4.80 -0.66
N LEU A 51 0.96 4.53 0.62
CA LEU A 51 0.07 4.86 1.73
C LEU A 51 -0.11 6.39 1.88
N LYS A 52 0.94 7.20 1.70
CA LYS A 52 0.81 8.67 1.63
C LYS A 52 -0.07 9.11 0.47
N ALA A 53 0.09 8.52 -0.71
CA ALA A 53 -0.74 8.82 -1.87
C ALA A 53 -2.21 8.42 -1.64
N MET A 54 -2.46 7.32 -0.94
CA MET A 54 -3.82 6.95 -0.48
C MET A 54 -4.39 8.00 0.46
N GLN A 55 -3.60 8.47 1.44
CA GLN A 55 -4.02 9.50 2.40
C GLN A 55 -4.48 10.81 1.71
N GLU A 56 -3.84 11.18 0.60
CA GLU A 56 -4.20 12.34 -0.25
C GLU A 56 -5.46 12.10 -1.12
N GLY A 57 -6.09 10.92 -1.01
CA GLY A 57 -7.33 10.59 -1.71
C GLY A 57 -7.15 10.18 -3.17
N LEU A 58 -5.94 9.83 -3.61
CA LEU A 58 -5.71 9.38 -4.98
C LEU A 58 -6.33 8.00 -5.20
N SER A 59 -7.28 7.91 -6.14
CA SER A 59 -7.97 6.68 -6.47
C SER A 59 -7.03 5.59 -6.95
N GLU A 60 -6.05 5.94 -7.79
CA GLU A 60 -5.06 5.00 -8.30
C GLU A 60 -4.20 4.40 -7.17
N ALA A 61 -3.88 5.19 -6.13
CA ALA A 61 -3.13 4.67 -4.99
C ALA A 61 -3.97 3.63 -4.22
N ARG A 62 -5.27 3.90 -4.04
CA ARG A 62 -6.20 2.97 -3.39
C ARG A 62 -6.39 1.68 -4.18
N GLU A 63 -6.38 1.76 -5.51
CA GLU A 63 -6.48 0.59 -6.40
C GLU A 63 -5.28 -0.36 -6.29
N ARG A 64 -4.13 0.15 -5.85
CA ARG A 64 -2.87 -0.61 -5.68
C ARG A 64 -2.70 -1.21 -4.28
N PHE A 65 -3.69 -1.10 -3.40
CA PHE A 65 -3.62 -1.70 -2.06
C PHE A 65 -3.31 -3.21 -2.04
N PRO A 66 -3.84 -4.06 -2.96
CA PRO A 66 -3.49 -5.49 -2.98
C PRO A 66 -1.99 -5.73 -3.16
N ARG A 67 -1.31 -4.87 -3.92
CA ARG A 67 0.15 -4.94 -4.09
C ARG A 67 0.88 -4.65 -2.79
N LEU A 68 0.36 -3.78 -1.93
CA LEU A 68 0.94 -3.55 -0.60
C LEU A 68 0.84 -4.79 0.29
N LEU A 69 -0.28 -5.52 0.22
CA LEU A 69 -0.43 -6.79 0.94
C LEU A 69 0.60 -7.82 0.45
N GLN A 70 0.80 -7.94 -0.86
CA GLN A 70 1.83 -8.81 -1.44
C GLN A 70 3.24 -8.41 -1.01
N ILE A 71 3.56 -7.11 -0.98
CA ILE A 71 4.88 -6.62 -0.52
C ILE A 71 5.09 -6.96 0.95
N ALA A 72 4.07 -6.84 1.79
CA ALA A 72 4.16 -7.21 3.20
C ALA A 72 4.34 -8.73 3.42
N GLU A 73 3.81 -9.55 2.52
CA GLU A 73 4.03 -11.01 2.49
C GLU A 73 5.47 -11.36 2.07
N LEU A 74 5.97 -10.74 1.01
CA LEU A 74 7.30 -11.01 0.45
C LEU A 74 8.45 -10.41 1.28
N TYR A 75 8.21 -9.27 1.93
CA TYR A 75 9.22 -8.50 2.66
C TYR A 75 8.71 -8.16 4.07
N PRO A 76 8.84 -9.09 5.04
CA PRO A 76 8.34 -8.90 6.41
C PRO A 76 8.90 -7.66 7.13
N ASP A 77 10.09 -7.19 6.73
CA ASP A 77 10.75 -6.00 7.28
C ASP A 77 9.91 -4.72 7.13
N VAL A 78 8.94 -4.69 6.22
CA VAL A 78 8.09 -3.52 5.97
C VAL A 78 6.82 -3.46 6.83
N ILE A 79 6.49 -4.54 7.56
CA ILE A 79 5.22 -4.68 8.29
C ILE A 79 5.05 -3.58 9.35
N ASP A 80 6.12 -3.27 10.10
CA ASP A 80 6.08 -2.24 11.13
C ASP A 80 5.79 -0.85 10.54
N VAL A 81 6.44 -0.54 9.40
CA VAL A 81 6.25 0.73 8.69
C VAL A 81 4.86 0.80 8.07
N PHE A 82 4.39 -0.31 7.49
CA PHE A 82 3.03 -0.42 6.96
C PHE A 82 2.00 -0.13 8.03
N ASN A 83 2.04 -0.84 9.17
CA ASN A 83 1.05 -0.71 10.24
C ASN A 83 1.02 0.71 10.80
N LYS A 84 2.19 1.31 11.02
CA LYS A 84 2.29 2.71 11.47
C LYS A 84 1.64 3.68 10.49
N LYS A 85 1.87 3.51 9.19
CA LYS A 85 1.33 4.41 8.16
C LYS A 85 -0.13 4.16 7.85
N ALA A 86 -0.58 2.92 7.87
CA ALA A 86 -1.99 2.58 7.67
C ALA A 86 -2.86 3.05 8.84
N ALA A 87 -2.30 3.15 10.06
CA ALA A 87 -2.96 3.76 11.21
C ALA A 87 -3.29 5.26 11.01
N GLU A 88 -2.45 6.00 10.26
CA GLU A 88 -2.66 7.42 9.96
C GLU A 88 -3.78 7.65 8.92
N ILE A 89 -4.17 6.61 8.18
CA ILE A 89 -5.16 6.68 7.10
C ILE A 89 -6.56 6.38 7.65
N PRO A 90 -7.61 7.10 7.20
CA PRO A 90 -8.98 6.75 7.54
C PRO A 90 -9.37 5.33 7.11
N CYS A 91 -9.98 4.56 8.01
CA CYS A 91 -10.28 3.13 7.79
C CYS A 91 -11.22 2.88 6.58
N TRP A 92 -12.08 3.86 6.23
CA TRP A 92 -12.99 3.76 5.09
C TRP A 92 -12.28 3.58 3.74
N MET A 93 -11.02 3.99 3.61
CA MET A 93 -10.23 3.78 2.40
C MET A 93 -9.93 2.30 2.12
N PHE A 94 -9.99 1.45 3.14
CA PHE A 94 -9.71 0.03 3.05
C PHE A 94 -10.96 -0.84 2.88
N ILE A 95 -12.17 -0.27 2.98
CA ILE A 95 -13.43 -1.01 2.94
C ILE A 95 -13.58 -1.84 1.64
N LEU A 96 -13.17 -1.28 0.51
CA LEU A 96 -13.23 -1.98 -0.80
C LEU A 96 -12.39 -3.26 -0.83
N TRP A 97 -11.44 -3.40 0.08
CA TRP A 97 -10.51 -4.53 0.15
C TRP A 97 -10.81 -5.48 1.32
N VAL A 98 -11.94 -5.30 2.02
CA VAL A 98 -12.33 -6.15 3.15
C VAL A 98 -12.33 -7.63 2.78
N SER A 99 -12.90 -8.00 1.64
CA SER A 99 -12.94 -9.40 1.19
C SER A 99 -11.54 -10.02 1.04
N GLN A 100 -10.59 -9.25 0.53
CA GLN A 100 -9.19 -9.68 0.43
C GLN A 100 -8.53 -9.75 1.80
N MET A 101 -8.75 -8.76 2.67
CA MET A 101 -8.21 -8.74 4.02
C MET A 101 -8.76 -9.91 4.86
N THR A 102 -10.04 -10.23 4.76
CA THR A 102 -10.66 -11.36 5.47
C THR A 102 -10.09 -12.71 5.01
N ALA A 103 -9.69 -12.82 3.74
CA ALA A 103 -9.05 -14.01 3.18
C ALA A 103 -7.60 -14.21 3.63
N LEU A 104 -7.03 -13.26 4.39
CA LEU A 104 -5.69 -13.34 4.98
C LEU A 104 -5.73 -13.61 6.49
N LEU A 105 -6.92 -13.77 7.09
CA LEU A 105 -7.08 -14.00 8.54
C LEU A 105 -6.51 -15.34 9.02
N ASP A 106 -6.48 -16.34 8.14
CA ASP A 106 -5.93 -17.68 8.41
C ASP A 106 -4.43 -17.79 8.15
N LYS A 107 -3.80 -16.71 7.68
CA LYS A 107 -2.39 -16.68 7.30
C LYS A 107 -1.54 -15.82 8.24
N LYS A 108 -0.22 -15.81 8.01
CA LYS A 108 0.73 -15.06 8.85
C LYS A 108 0.59 -13.55 8.66
N GLU A 109 0.07 -13.12 7.51
CA GLU A 109 -0.15 -11.73 7.13
C GLU A 109 -1.32 -11.09 7.91
N VAL A 110 -2.03 -11.86 8.75
CA VAL A 110 -3.05 -11.33 9.67
C VAL A 110 -2.54 -10.18 10.54
N VAL A 111 -1.22 -10.12 10.83
CA VAL A 111 -0.60 -9.03 11.58
C VAL A 111 -0.66 -7.66 10.86
N VAL A 112 -0.85 -7.67 9.55
CA VAL A 112 -0.98 -6.48 8.69
C VAL A 112 -2.45 -6.06 8.60
N VAL A 113 -3.34 -7.01 8.35
CA VAL A 113 -4.75 -6.72 8.06
C VAL A 113 -5.64 -6.70 9.29
N GLY A 114 -5.27 -7.40 10.37
CA GLY A 114 -6.05 -7.52 11.59
C GLY A 114 -6.37 -6.16 12.25
N PRO A 115 -5.37 -5.29 12.48
CA PRO A 115 -5.61 -3.95 13.02
C PRO A 115 -6.53 -3.10 12.12
N LEU A 116 -6.45 -3.25 10.80
CA LEU A 116 -7.30 -2.53 9.85
C LEU A 116 -8.75 -3.04 9.91
N LEU A 117 -8.94 -4.36 9.91
CA LEU A 117 -10.26 -4.98 10.03
C LEU A 117 -10.92 -4.65 11.36
N MET A 118 -10.16 -4.60 12.47
CA MET A 118 -10.68 -4.20 13.77
C MET A 118 -11.22 -2.76 13.74
N ARG A 119 -10.47 -1.82 13.15
CA ARG A 119 -10.95 -0.43 12.97
C ARG A 119 -12.21 -0.35 12.11
N ILE A 120 -12.29 -1.15 11.04
CA ILE A 120 -13.49 -1.22 10.21
C ILE A 120 -14.66 -1.84 11.00
N ALA A 121 -14.42 -2.83 11.85
CA ALA A 121 -15.45 -3.43 12.69
C ALA A 121 -16.04 -2.44 13.70
N GLU A 122 -15.21 -1.56 14.25
CA GLU A 122 -15.60 -0.53 15.20
C GLU A 122 -16.35 0.63 14.52
N ASP A 123 -15.80 1.17 13.43
CA ASP A 123 -16.33 2.37 12.77
C ASP A 123 -17.46 2.06 11.76
N TYR A 124 -17.38 0.90 11.08
CA TYR A 124 -18.26 0.49 9.98
C TYR A 124 -18.64 -1.01 10.05
N PRO A 125 -19.30 -1.48 11.12
CA PRO A 125 -19.59 -2.91 11.31
C PRO A 125 -20.40 -3.54 10.16
N GLN A 126 -21.30 -2.77 9.55
CA GLN A 126 -22.10 -3.22 8.41
C GLN A 126 -21.27 -3.48 7.14
N ALA A 127 -20.04 -2.95 7.05
CA ALA A 127 -19.14 -3.22 5.93
C ALA A 127 -18.47 -4.59 6.01
N LEU A 128 -18.49 -5.25 7.19
CA LEU A 128 -17.93 -6.58 7.40
C LEU A 128 -18.97 -7.70 7.35
N ILE A 129 -20.25 -7.35 7.49
CA ILE A 129 -21.36 -8.30 7.48
C ILE A 129 -21.91 -8.33 6.05
N TYR A 130 -21.73 -9.46 5.36
CA TYR A 130 -22.22 -9.70 4.01
C TYR A 130 -23.17 -10.90 3.99
#